data_AF-A0A091BUD0-F1
#
_entry.id   AF-A0A091BUD0-F1
#
_cell.length_a   1.000
_cell.length_b   1.000
_cell.length_c   1.000
_cell.angle_alpha   90.00
_cell.angle_beta   90.00
_cell.angle_gamma   90.00
#
_symmetry.space_group_name_H-M   'P 1'
#
loop_
_entity.id
_entity.type
_entity.pdbx_description
1 polymer ?
#
loop_
_entity_poly.entity_id
_entity_poly.type
_entity_poly.pdbx_seq_one_letter_code
_entity_poly.pdbx_strand_id
1 'polypeptide(L)'
;MSTKYSIKLFIISDSTGETAQKITTAIFAQFPELTTIETQHFAFIDSKEELLKILRNALQEGAIVASTLVKDSFNETAHEFVARTSLSYVDFMTPMMKFIQGKTGLEPQGEARAQHKLTPDYFTKIEAIDFAVKYDDGQDPKGFF
;
A
#
# COMPACT_ATOMS: atom_id res chain seq x y z
N MET A 1 14.37 -15.78 -30.06
CA MET A 1 13.74 -16.17 -28.78
C MET A 1 13.54 -14.89 -28.00
N SER A 2 12.31 -14.44 -27.73
CA SER A 2 12.11 -13.28 -26.85
C SER A 2 12.47 -13.67 -25.43
N THR A 3 13.39 -12.94 -24.82
CA THR A 3 13.71 -13.05 -23.39
C THR A 3 12.45 -12.81 -22.58
N LYS A 4 12.07 -13.77 -21.74
CA LYS A 4 10.89 -13.68 -20.88
C LYS A 4 11.31 -13.06 -19.54
N TYR A 5 11.12 -11.76 -19.36
CA TYR A 5 11.40 -11.08 -18.09
C TYR A 5 10.26 -11.33 -17.10
N SER A 6 10.54 -12.04 -16.01
CA SER A 6 9.59 -12.38 -14.97
C SER A 6 10.06 -11.84 -13.63
N ILE A 7 9.16 -11.23 -12.86
CA ILE A 7 9.43 -10.75 -11.51
C ILE A 7 8.38 -11.24 -10.52
N LYS A 8 8.77 -11.33 -9.26
CA LYS A 8 7.89 -11.58 -8.12
C LYS A 8 7.93 -10.37 -7.19
N LEU A 9 6.76 -9.86 -6.83
CA LEU A 9 6.59 -8.70 -5.98
C LEU A 9 5.74 -9.08 -4.76
N PHE A 10 6.23 -8.79 -3.57
CA PHE A 10 5.49 -8.87 -2.32
C PHE A 10 5.11 -7.46 -1.88
N ILE A 11 3.82 -7.21 -1.69
CA ILE A 11 3.30 -5.95 -1.16
C ILE A 11 2.92 -6.17 0.30
N ILE A 12 3.53 -5.41 1.20
CA ILE A 12 3.32 -5.52 2.65
C ILE A 12 2.73 -4.21 3.20
N SER A 13 1.61 -4.31 3.92
CA SER A 13 0.93 -3.16 4.50
C SER A 13 0.33 -3.49 5.87
N ASP A 14 0.38 -2.53 6.80
CA ASP A 14 -0.38 -2.57 8.07
C ASP A 14 -1.85 -2.10 7.88
N SER A 15 -2.24 -1.80 6.63
CA SER A 15 -3.59 -1.48 6.18
C SER A 15 -3.95 -2.34 4.95
N THR A 16 -4.69 -1.80 3.98
CA THR A 16 -5.19 -2.55 2.80
C THR A 16 -4.12 -2.83 1.74
N GLY A 17 -3.03 -2.06 1.70
CA GLY A 17 -1.99 -2.16 0.66
C GLY A 17 -2.34 -1.50 -0.68
N GLU A 18 -3.48 -0.81 -0.79
CA GLU A 18 -3.90 -0.14 -2.04
C GLU A 18 -2.91 0.92 -2.52
N THR A 19 -2.31 1.68 -1.59
CA THR A 19 -1.32 2.71 -1.93
C THR A 19 -0.11 2.09 -2.62
N ALA A 20 0.44 1.01 -2.07
CA ALA A 20 1.55 0.28 -2.68
C ALA A 20 1.16 -0.24 -4.06
N GLN A 21 -0.04 -0.81 -4.20
CA GLN A 21 -0.53 -1.35 -5.47
C GLN A 21 -0.62 -0.29 -6.58
N LYS A 22 -1.11 0.90 -6.25
CA LYS A 22 -1.20 2.01 -7.22
C LYS A 22 0.18 2.45 -7.66
N ILE A 23 1.12 2.59 -6.72
CA ILE A 23 2.51 2.97 -7.00
C ILE A 23 3.18 1.91 -7.88
N THR A 24 3.09 0.64 -7.52
CA THR A 24 3.75 -0.45 -8.26
C THR A 24 3.15 -0.62 -9.66
N THR A 25 1.83 -0.46 -9.82
CA THR A 25 1.17 -0.46 -11.13
C THR A 25 1.72 0.65 -12.03
N ALA A 26 1.89 1.87 -11.51
CA ALA A 26 2.47 2.97 -12.27
C ALA A 26 3.94 2.71 -12.64
N ILE A 27 4.70 2.09 -11.75
CA ILE A 27 6.10 1.70 -12.00
C ILE A 27 6.16 0.63 -13.09
N PHE A 28 5.33 -0.41 -13.03
CA PHE A 28 5.32 -1.49 -14.03
C PHE A 28 5.01 -1.00 -15.44
N ALA A 29 4.19 0.05 -15.58
CA ALA A 29 3.94 0.69 -16.87
C ALA A 29 5.21 1.28 -17.52
N GLN A 30 6.28 1.52 -16.74
CA GLN A 30 7.58 1.97 -17.25
C GLN A 30 8.48 0.82 -17.74
N PHE A 31 8.07 -0.44 -17.57
CA PHE A 31 8.82 -1.62 -17.99
C PHE A 31 8.01 -2.47 -18.98
N PRO A 32 7.81 -1.98 -20.22
CA PRO A 32 6.96 -2.66 -21.22
C PRO A 32 7.48 -4.04 -21.63
N GLU A 33 8.74 -4.37 -21.35
CA GLU A 33 9.32 -5.69 -21.62
C GLU A 33 9.02 -6.72 -20.52
N LEU A 34 8.48 -6.32 -19.36
CA LEU A 34 8.06 -7.28 -18.34
C LEU A 34 6.94 -8.16 -18.86
N THR A 35 7.21 -9.45 -18.93
CA THR A 35 6.28 -10.44 -19.49
C THR A 35 5.44 -11.13 -18.43
N THR A 36 5.89 -11.17 -17.18
CA THR A 36 5.19 -11.84 -16.09
C THR A 36 5.49 -11.12 -14.78
N ILE A 37 4.43 -10.75 -14.06
CA ILE A 37 4.52 -10.08 -12.76
C ILE A 37 3.64 -10.87 -11.80
N GLU A 38 4.26 -11.66 -10.92
CA GLU A 38 3.55 -12.34 -9.84
C GLU A 38 3.52 -11.42 -8.63
N THR A 39 2.32 -10.95 -8.25
CA THR A 39 2.16 -10.07 -7.08
C THR A 39 1.45 -10.82 -5.96
N GLN A 40 2.03 -10.80 -4.76
CA GLN A 40 1.42 -11.32 -3.54
C GLN A 40 1.18 -10.18 -2.55
N HIS A 41 -0.03 -10.12 -2.01
CA HIS A 41 -0.46 -9.06 -1.10
C HIS A 41 -0.56 -9.59 0.33
N PHE A 42 0.10 -8.87 1.24
CA PHE A 42 0.09 -9.11 2.67
C PHE A 42 -0.43 -7.85 3.36
N ALA A 43 -1.76 -7.82 3.51
CA ALA A 43 -2.49 -6.71 4.12
C ALA A 43 -2.69 -6.94 5.62
N PHE A 44 -2.92 -5.85 6.35
CA PHE A 44 -3.24 -5.84 7.78
C PHE A 44 -2.19 -6.51 8.68
N ILE A 45 -0.92 -6.40 8.33
CA ILE A 45 0.17 -6.90 9.16
C ILE A 45 0.12 -6.23 10.53
N ASP A 46 0.03 -7.04 11.58
CA ASP A 46 -0.19 -6.57 12.94
C ASP A 46 0.84 -7.09 13.97
N SER A 47 1.76 -7.96 13.54
CA SER A 47 2.82 -8.51 14.39
C SER A 47 4.19 -8.53 13.70
N LYS A 48 5.25 -8.45 14.51
CA LYS A 48 6.64 -8.52 14.01
C LYS A 48 6.98 -9.93 13.52
N GLU A 49 6.41 -10.94 14.15
CA GLU A 49 6.60 -12.35 13.83
C GLU A 49 6.06 -12.66 12.42
N GLU A 50 4.86 -12.17 12.11
CA GLU A 50 4.27 -12.30 10.79
C GLU A 50 5.10 -11.56 9.74
N LEU A 51 5.47 -10.30 10.01
CA LEU A 51 6.32 -9.51 9.11
C LEU A 51 7.62 -10.25 8.79
N LEU A 52 8.33 -10.76 9.81
CA LEU A 52 9.57 -11.50 9.63
C LEU A 52 9.37 -12.80 8.84
N LYS A 53 8.25 -13.49 9.04
CA LYS A 53 7.92 -14.68 8.24
C LYS A 53 7.76 -14.33 6.76
N ILE A 54 7.03 -13.26 6.45
CA ILE A 54 6.81 -12.80 5.08
C ILE A 54 8.13 -12.36 4.44
N LEU A 55 8.96 -11.59 5.15
CA LEU A 55 10.27 -11.15 4.63
C LEU A 55 11.22 -12.33 4.37
N ARG A 56 11.20 -13.37 5.22
CA ARG A 56 11.96 -14.61 4.97
C ARG A 56 11.47 -15.34 3.73
N ASN A 57 10.16 -15.46 3.54
CA ASN A 57 9.60 -16.08 2.35
C ASN A 57 9.96 -15.28 1.09
N ALA A 58 9.86 -13.95 1.15
CA ALA A 58 10.25 -13.06 0.04
C ALA A 58 11.73 -13.28 -0.34
N LEU A 59 12.61 -13.39 0.66
CA LEU A 59 14.03 -13.66 0.44
C LEU A 59 14.26 -15.01 -0.24
N GLN A 60 13.59 -16.07 0.25
CA GLN A 60 13.70 -17.42 -0.33
C GLN A 60 13.18 -17.48 -1.77
N GLU A 61 12.13 -16.73 -2.08
CA GLU A 61 11.52 -16.69 -3.41
C GLU A 61 12.19 -15.68 -4.35
N GLY A 62 13.21 -14.94 -3.89
CA GLY A 62 13.86 -13.90 -4.68
C GLY A 62 12.91 -12.76 -5.06
N ALA A 63 11.90 -12.50 -4.22
CA ALA A 63 10.89 -11.47 -4.46
C ALA A 63 11.46 -10.07 -4.14
N ILE A 64 11.00 -9.09 -4.90
CA ILE A 64 11.09 -7.68 -4.52
C ILE A 64 10.00 -7.41 -3.49
N VAL A 65 10.30 -6.67 -2.44
CA VAL A 65 9.33 -6.27 -1.41
C VAL A 65 9.06 -4.77 -1.51
N ALA A 66 7.79 -4.40 -1.58
CA ALA A 66 7.33 -3.03 -1.46
C ALA A 66 6.45 -2.88 -0.22
N SER A 67 6.76 -1.93 0.64
CA SER A 67 6.04 -1.74 1.90
C SER A 67 5.41 -0.35 2.02
N THR A 68 4.29 -0.29 2.75
CA THR A 68 3.68 0.97 3.22
C THR A 68 3.42 0.91 4.73
N LEU A 69 4.38 0.38 5.49
CA LEU A 69 4.26 0.28 6.94
C LEU A 69 4.46 1.67 7.55
N VAL A 70 3.58 2.07 8.47
CA VAL A 70 3.66 3.40 9.13
C VAL A 70 4.07 3.31 10.59
N LYS A 71 3.97 2.12 11.20
CA LYS A 71 4.48 1.88 12.55
C LYS A 71 6.00 1.78 12.56
N ASP A 72 6.67 2.63 13.34
CA ASP A 72 8.14 2.65 13.46
C ASP A 72 8.70 1.27 13.82
N SER A 73 8.06 0.55 14.74
CA SER A 73 8.51 -0.78 15.17
C SER A 73 8.52 -1.82 14.05
N PHE A 74 7.64 -1.70 13.04
CA PHE A 74 7.63 -2.55 11.85
C PHE A 74 8.67 -2.11 10.83
N ASN A 75 8.82 -0.81 10.62
CA ASN A 75 9.86 -0.26 9.76
C ASN A 75 11.24 -0.66 10.26
N GLU A 76 11.54 -0.47 11.55
CA GLU A 76 12.80 -0.91 12.17
C GLU A 76 13.05 -2.40 11.94
N THR A 77 12.04 -3.24 12.21
CA THR A 77 12.14 -4.70 12.02
C THR A 77 12.46 -5.07 10.57
N ALA A 78 11.80 -4.42 9.59
CA ALA A 78 12.05 -4.67 8.18
C ALA A 78 13.43 -4.17 7.74
N HIS A 79 13.82 -2.95 8.13
CA HIS A 79 15.13 -2.37 7.80
C HIS A 79 16.28 -3.18 8.41
N GLU A 80 16.15 -3.66 9.64
CA GLU A 80 17.14 -4.56 10.27
C GLU A 80 17.28 -5.88 9.53
N PHE A 81 16.16 -6.47 9.08
CA PHE A 81 16.19 -7.70 8.30
C PHE A 81 16.88 -7.49 6.95
N VAL A 82 16.53 -6.41 6.25
CA VAL A 82 17.11 -6.06 4.93
C VAL A 82 18.60 -5.75 5.07
N ALA A 83 19.02 -5.03 6.10
CA ALA A 83 20.43 -4.70 6.33
C ALA A 83 21.32 -5.95 6.54
N ARG A 84 20.73 -7.08 6.93
CA ARG A 84 21.42 -8.35 7.19
C ARG A 84 21.29 -9.36 6.05
N THR A 85 20.56 -9.03 4.99
CA THR A 85 20.22 -9.95 3.90
C THR A 85 20.41 -9.27 2.54
N SER A 86 20.23 -10.02 1.46
CA SER A 86 20.22 -9.48 0.09
C SER A 86 18.79 -9.20 -0.41
N LEU A 87 17.82 -9.03 0.50
CA LEU A 87 16.43 -8.81 0.12
C LEU A 87 16.28 -7.46 -0.59
N SER A 88 15.71 -7.48 -1.79
CA SER A 88 15.33 -6.25 -2.50
C SER A 88 14.09 -5.66 -1.84
N TYR A 89 14.23 -4.51 -1.19
CA TYR A 89 13.17 -3.91 -0.39
C TYR A 89 13.04 -2.40 -0.64
N VAL A 90 11.80 -1.92 -0.77
CA VAL A 90 11.47 -0.50 -0.84
C VAL A 90 10.40 -0.15 0.19
N ASP A 91 10.67 0.92 0.94
CA ASP A 91 9.74 1.54 1.88
C ASP A 91 9.21 2.84 1.25
N PHE A 92 7.92 2.85 0.90
CA PHE A 92 7.31 4.00 0.24
C PHE A 92 6.92 5.13 1.20
N MET A 93 6.85 4.88 2.51
CA MET A 93 6.26 5.83 3.46
C MET A 93 7.34 6.58 4.24
N THR A 94 8.31 5.87 4.82
CA THR A 94 9.26 6.45 5.78
C THR A 94 10.06 7.63 5.22
N PRO A 95 10.63 7.58 3.99
CA PRO A 95 11.40 8.71 3.47
C PRO A 95 10.57 10.00 3.38
N MET A 96 9.34 9.90 2.89
CA MET A 96 8.44 11.05 2.76
C MET A 96 8.02 11.59 4.13
N MET A 97 7.69 10.72 5.09
CA MET A 97 7.36 11.13 6.46
C MET A 97 8.53 11.87 7.12
N LYS A 98 9.77 11.36 6.96
CA LYS A 98 10.98 12.01 7.48
C LYS A 98 11.21 13.41 6.89
N PHE A 99 10.94 13.60 5.60
CA PHE A 99 11.04 14.95 5.00
C PHE A 99 9.99 15.91 5.54
N ILE A 100 8.77 15.43 5.81
CA ILE A 100 7.71 16.24 6.43
C ILE A 100 8.10 16.59 7.87
N GLN A 101 8.49 15.60 8.69
CA GLN A 101 9.01 15.80 10.04
C GLN A 101 10.12 16.86 10.07
N GLY A 102 11.13 16.71 9.21
CA GLY A 102 12.26 17.64 9.16
C GLY A 102 11.88 19.07 8.75
N LYS A 103 10.80 19.26 7.97
CA LYS A 103 10.31 20.58 7.54
C LYS A 103 9.34 21.23 8.50
N THR A 104 8.52 20.44 9.20
CA THR A 104 7.41 20.96 10.03
C THR A 104 7.69 20.85 11.53
N GLY A 105 8.60 19.97 11.94
CA GLY A 105 8.80 19.58 13.33
C GLY A 105 7.67 18.73 13.91
N LEU A 106 6.72 18.29 13.08
CA LEU A 106 5.59 17.46 13.52
C LEU A 106 5.98 15.99 13.48
N GLU A 107 5.58 15.24 14.50
CA GLU A 107 5.74 13.79 14.53
C GLU A 107 4.56 13.07 13.82
N PRO A 108 4.83 12.01 13.05
CA PRO A 108 3.80 11.19 12.45
C PRO A 108 3.03 10.47 13.56
N GLN A 109 1.72 10.33 13.37
CA GLN A 109 0.88 9.65 14.36
C GLN A 109 1.18 8.15 14.47
N GLY A 110 1.81 7.54 13.45
CA GLY A 110 2.08 6.09 13.42
C GLY A 110 0.83 5.22 13.38
N GLU A 111 -0.35 5.83 13.16
CA GLU A 111 -1.63 5.13 13.12
C GLU A 111 -1.85 4.49 11.75
N ALA A 112 -1.66 3.17 11.69
CA ALA A 112 -2.13 2.37 10.57
C ALA A 112 -3.64 2.62 10.36
N ARG A 113 -4.08 2.67 9.10
CA ARG A 113 -5.47 2.94 8.70
C ARG A 113 -5.97 4.38 8.95
N ALA A 114 -5.10 5.37 9.23
CA ALA A 114 -5.53 6.77 9.38
C ALA A 114 -6.32 7.31 8.17
N GLN A 115 -6.01 6.84 6.95
CA GLN A 115 -6.76 7.20 5.72
C GLN A 115 -8.19 6.64 5.68
N HIS A 116 -8.51 5.62 6.49
CA HIS A 116 -9.84 5.02 6.59
C HIS A 116 -10.64 5.56 7.78
N LYS A 117 -10.13 6.54 8.53
CA LYS A 117 -11.01 7.35 9.38
C LYS A 117 -12.04 7.98 8.46
N LEU A 118 -13.32 7.92 8.85
CA LEU A 118 -14.44 8.48 8.09
C LEU A 118 -14.16 9.96 7.77
N THR A 119 -13.58 10.22 6.60
CA THR A 119 -13.30 11.58 6.13
C THR A 119 -14.59 12.18 5.58
N PRO A 120 -14.70 13.51 5.51
CA PRO A 120 -15.82 14.15 4.80
C PRO A 120 -16.04 13.56 3.40
N ASP A 121 -14.98 13.28 2.65
CA ASP A 121 -15.03 12.64 1.33
C ASP A 121 -15.68 11.24 1.34
N TYR A 122 -15.50 10.47 2.41
CA TYR A 122 -16.18 9.18 2.57
C TYR A 122 -17.69 9.39 2.77
N PHE A 123 -18.09 10.36 3.59
CA PHE A 123 -19.50 10.71 3.77
C PHE A 123 -20.12 11.23 2.48
N THR A 124 -19.43 12.07 1.71
CA THR A 124 -19.91 12.55 0.41
C THR A 124 -20.15 11.39 -0.57
N LYS A 125 -19.30 10.35 -0.57
CA LYS A 125 -19.52 9.15 -1.39
C LYS A 125 -20.72 8.34 -0.93
N ILE A 126 -20.90 8.17 0.38
CA ILE A 126 -22.08 7.49 0.93
C ILE A 126 -23.37 8.28 0.61
N GLU A 127 -23.36 9.60 0.74
CA GLU A 127 -24.47 10.47 0.38
C GLU A 127 -24.78 10.38 -1.12
N ALA A 128 -23.76 10.34 -1.99
CA ALA A 128 -23.96 10.18 -3.43
C ALA A 128 -24.55 8.80 -3.79
N ILE A 129 -24.13 7.73 -3.10
CA ILE A 129 -24.71 6.39 -3.27
C ILE A 129 -26.14 6.35 -2.75
N ASP A 130 -26.41 6.91 -1.56
CA ASP A 130 -27.75 6.96 -0.96
C ASP A 130 -28.71 7.83 -1.81
N PHE A 131 -28.22 8.95 -2.37
CA PHE A 131 -28.96 9.72 -3.36
C PHE A 131 -29.24 8.89 -4.60
N ALA A 132 -28.24 8.26 -5.20
CA ALA A 132 -28.46 7.40 -6.37
C ALA A 132 -29.49 6.31 -6.05
N VAL A 133 -29.35 5.57 -4.96
CA VAL A 133 -30.31 4.52 -4.56
C VAL A 133 -31.72 5.08 -4.33
N LYS A 134 -31.86 6.28 -3.73
CA LYS A 134 -33.17 6.91 -3.47
C LYS A 134 -33.84 7.45 -4.73
N TYR A 135 -33.08 7.86 -5.73
CA TYR A 135 -33.57 8.58 -6.90
C TYR A 135 -33.44 7.79 -8.23
N ASP A 136 -32.84 6.59 -8.22
CA ASP A 136 -32.72 5.68 -9.38
C ASP A 136 -34.05 5.04 -9.80
N ASP A 137 -35.03 4.96 -8.87
CA ASP A 137 -36.37 4.44 -9.15
C ASP A 137 -37.28 5.43 -9.93
N GLY A 138 -36.75 6.59 -10.34
CA GLY A 138 -37.43 7.55 -11.21
C GLY A 138 -38.72 8.18 -10.63
N GLN A 139 -38.97 8.04 -9.33
CA GLN A 139 -40.23 8.43 -8.70
C GLN A 139 -40.25 9.85 -8.08
N ASP A 140 -39.12 10.56 -8.00
CA ASP A 140 -39.11 11.92 -7.43
C ASP A 140 -38.36 12.94 -8.32
N PRO A 141 -39.07 13.85 -9.02
CA PRO A 141 -38.49 14.83 -9.94
C PRO A 141 -37.70 15.98 -9.27
N LYS A 142 -37.43 15.90 -7.96
CA LYS A 142 -36.68 16.93 -7.21
C LYS A 142 -35.16 16.79 -7.26
N GLY A 143 -34.62 15.73 -7.85
CA GLY A 143 -33.17 15.48 -7.93
C GLY A 143 -32.39 16.34 -8.94
N PHE A 144 -33.03 17.30 -9.61
CA PHE A 144 -32.43 18.07 -10.73
C PHE A 144 -32.30 19.59 -10.47
N PHE A 145 -32.54 20.07 -9.24
CA PHE A 145 -32.41 21.49 -8.89
C PHE A 145 -31.63 21.69 -7.58
#